data_AF-A0A2V9P8D5-F1
#
_entry.id   AF-A0A2V9P8D5-F1
#
_cell.length_a   1.000
_cell.length_b   1.000
_cell.length_c   1.000
_cell.angle_alpha   90.00
_cell.angle_beta   90.00
_cell.angle_gamma   90.00
#
_symmetry.space_group_name_H-M   'P 1'
#
loop_
_entity.id
_entity.type
_entity.pdbx_description
1 polymer ?
#
loop_
_entity_poly.entity_id
_entity_poly.type
_entity_poly.pdbx_seq_one_letter_code
_entity_poly.pdbx_strand_id
1 'polypeptide(L)'
;MKPEGLRISLPETDQELLRRLADDSIDAEALVALYEIHAKQIKESAIRWFGRDPEVRKKAINSILVSIGRQAGTYDPQSMDATEWIRRVADAEARRLREALDTAVSKSLRARRAM
;
A
#
# COMPACT_ATOMS: atom_id res chain seq x y z
N MET A 1 -6.64 11.96 -42.73
CA MET A 1 -6.79 11.17 -41.49
C MET A 1 -5.42 10.64 -41.10
N LYS A 2 -4.84 11.10 -39.99
CA LYS A 2 -3.66 10.46 -39.40
C LYS A 2 -4.17 9.27 -38.57
N PRO A 3 -3.51 8.10 -38.61
CA PRO A 3 -3.87 7.02 -37.71
C PRO A 3 -3.52 7.46 -36.29
N GLU A 4 -4.51 7.48 -35.41
CA GLU A 4 -4.29 7.57 -33.97
C GLU A 4 -3.49 6.33 -33.58
N GLY A 5 -2.20 6.56 -33.32
CA GLY A 5 -1.32 5.54 -32.80
C GLY A 5 -1.92 5.01 -31.51
N LEU A 6 -2.26 3.73 -31.53
CA LEU A 6 -2.42 2.91 -30.34
C LEU A 6 -1.28 3.27 -29.40
N ARG A 7 -1.58 4.04 -28.34
CA ARG A 7 -0.73 4.16 -27.17
C ARG A 7 -0.72 2.78 -26.52
N ILE A 8 0.13 1.91 -27.04
CA ILE A 8 0.64 0.79 -26.30
C ILE A 8 1.50 1.44 -25.23
N SER A 9 0.87 1.84 -24.12
CA SER A 9 1.57 2.31 -22.94
C SER A 9 2.55 1.21 -22.59
N LEU A 10 3.86 1.48 -22.74
CA LEU A 10 4.90 0.59 -22.25
C LEU A 10 4.57 0.26 -20.79
N PRO A 11 4.84 -0.96 -20.30
CA PRO A 11 4.66 -1.25 -18.88
C PRO A 11 5.43 -0.21 -18.08
N GLU A 12 4.71 0.60 -17.31
CA GLU A 12 5.33 1.64 -16.48
C GLU A 12 6.25 0.94 -15.47
N THR A 13 7.47 1.43 -15.35
CA THR A 13 8.43 0.87 -14.40
C THR A 13 8.03 1.25 -12.98
N ASP A 14 8.41 0.45 -11.99
CA ASP A 14 8.18 0.80 -10.58
C ASP A 14 8.68 2.20 -10.23
N GLN A 15 9.83 2.60 -10.80
CA GLN A 15 10.40 3.93 -10.60
C GLN A 15 9.51 5.04 -11.14
N GLU A 16 8.93 4.87 -12.34
CA GLU A 16 8.04 5.87 -12.91
C GLU A 16 6.73 5.95 -12.14
N LEU A 17 6.17 4.81 -11.73
CA LEU A 17 4.97 4.76 -10.91
C LEU A 17 5.18 5.44 -9.55
N LEU A 18 6.30 5.16 -8.89
CA LEU A 18 6.65 5.79 -7.61
C LEU A 18 6.96 7.28 -7.78
N ARG A 19 7.55 7.69 -8.90
CA ARG A 19 7.76 9.11 -9.23
C ARG A 19 6.43 9.84 -9.44
N ARG A 20 5.49 9.26 -10.19
CA ARG A 20 4.13 9.79 -10.35
C ARG A 20 3.44 9.96 -9.00
N LEU A 21 3.58 8.99 -8.09
CA LEU A 21 3.02 9.08 -6.75
C LEU A 21 3.73 10.09 -5.84
N ALA A 22 5.01 10.35 -6.07
CA ALA A 22 5.71 11.43 -5.37
C ALA A 22 5.18 12.82 -5.81
N ASP A 23 4.81 12.97 -7.08
CA ASP A 23 4.19 14.18 -7.62
C ASP A 23 2.70 14.31 -7.23
N ASP A 24 1.95 13.20 -7.30
CA ASP A 24 0.55 13.09 -6.90
C ASP A 24 0.28 11.78 -6.13
N SER A 25 0.28 11.89 -4.80
CA SER A 25 0.09 10.76 -3.88
C SER A 25 -1.27 10.03 -3.99
N ILE A 26 -2.23 10.61 -4.72
CA ILE A 26 -3.56 10.02 -4.96
C ILE A 26 -3.78 9.60 -6.41
N ASP A 27 -2.72 9.56 -7.24
CA ASP A 27 -2.78 9.01 -8.60
C ASP A 27 -3.27 7.55 -8.57
N ALA A 28 -4.56 7.38 -8.86
CA ALA A 28 -5.24 6.11 -8.76
C ALA A 28 -4.72 5.10 -9.80
N GLU A 29 -4.32 5.57 -10.98
CA GLU A 29 -3.78 4.70 -12.03
C GLU A 29 -2.42 4.14 -11.59
N ALA A 30 -1.55 5.00 -11.05
CA ALA A 30 -0.24 4.57 -10.57
C ALA A 30 -0.34 3.61 -9.37
N LEU A 31 -1.28 3.85 -8.43
CA LEU A 31 -1.55 2.94 -7.31
C LEU A 31 -2.07 1.58 -7.77
N VAL A 32 -2.97 1.55 -8.75
CA VAL A 32 -3.51 0.30 -9.29
C VAL A 32 -2.43 -0.49 -10.02
N ALA A 33 -1.63 0.17 -10.87
CA ALA A 33 -0.53 -0.49 -11.56
C ALA A 33 0.51 -1.07 -10.58
N LEU A 34 0.93 -0.31 -9.57
CA LEU A 34 1.82 -0.83 -8.51
C LEU A 34 1.19 -1.99 -7.74
N TYR A 35 -0.10 -1.91 -7.44
CA TYR A 35 -0.80 -3.01 -6.80
C TYR A 35 -0.82 -4.27 -7.66
N GLU A 36 -1.03 -4.15 -8.97
CA GLU A 36 -1.04 -5.30 -9.87
C GLU A 36 0.34 -5.96 -9.97
N ILE A 37 1.41 -5.17 -10.06
CA ILE A 37 2.79 -5.64 -10.10
C ILE A 37 3.19 -6.31 -8.78
N HIS A 38 2.87 -5.67 -7.64
CA HIS A 38 3.31 -6.08 -6.29
C HIS A 38 2.20 -6.72 -5.46
N ALA A 39 1.17 -7.25 -6.12
CA ALA A 39 -0.03 -7.78 -5.47
C ALA A 39 0.30 -8.84 -4.42
N LYS A 40 1.30 -9.68 -4.72
CA LYS A 40 1.73 -10.76 -3.83
C LYS A 40 2.28 -10.19 -2.52
N GLN A 41 3.24 -9.27 -2.58
CA GLN A 41 3.92 -8.68 -1.43
C GLN A 41 2.92 -7.94 -0.54
N ILE A 42 2.06 -7.11 -1.15
CA ILE A 42 1.04 -6.33 -0.43
C ILE A 42 0.02 -7.26 0.26
N LYS A 43 -0.46 -8.29 -0.44
CA LYS A 43 -1.39 -9.28 0.13
C LYS A 43 -0.73 -10.09 1.24
N GLU A 44 0.52 -10.51 1.09
CA GLU A 44 1.26 -11.26 2.10
C GLU A 44 1.40 -10.46 3.41
N SER A 45 1.75 -9.17 3.32
CA SER A 45 1.78 -8.27 4.49
C SER A 45 0.41 -8.17 5.15
N ALA A 46 -0.66 -7.94 4.38
CA ALA A 46 -2.02 -7.88 4.93
C ALA A 46 -2.43 -9.20 5.60
N ILE A 47 -2.14 -10.35 4.98
CA ILE A 47 -2.45 -11.69 5.53
C ILE A 47 -1.68 -11.96 6.81
N ARG A 48 -0.41 -11.55 6.89
CA ARG A 48 0.43 -11.76 8.07
C ARG A 48 -0.15 -11.10 9.32
N TRP A 49 -0.70 -9.89 9.19
CA TRP A 49 -1.18 -9.10 10.33
C TRP A 49 -2.69 -9.25 10.62
N PHE A 50 -3.49 -9.53 9.59
CA PHE A 50 -4.96 -9.56 9.69
C PHE A 50 -5.57 -10.94 9.38
N GLY A 51 -4.76 -11.92 9.00
CA GLY A 51 -5.22 -13.25 8.65
C GLY A 51 -5.93 -13.32 7.30
N ARG A 52 -6.79 -14.33 7.13
CA ARG A 52 -7.42 -14.66 5.84
C ARG A 52 -8.82 -14.08 5.64
N ASP A 53 -9.34 -13.31 6.61
CA ASP A 53 -10.63 -12.65 6.49
C ASP A 53 -10.65 -11.72 5.26
N PRO A 54 -11.55 -11.93 4.27
CA PRO A 54 -11.55 -11.15 3.03
C PRO A 54 -11.83 -9.65 3.22
N GLU A 55 -12.76 -9.30 4.10
CA GLU A 55 -13.20 -7.92 4.30
C GLU A 55 -12.16 -7.11 5.07
N VAL A 56 -11.60 -7.70 6.13
CA VAL A 56 -10.51 -7.07 6.88
C VAL A 56 -9.27 -6.93 6.00
N ARG A 57 -8.93 -7.96 5.21
CA ARG A 57 -7.79 -7.91 4.29
C ARG A 57 -7.97 -6.81 3.24
N LYS A 58 -9.16 -6.67 2.64
CA LYS A 58 -9.43 -5.61 1.65
C LYS A 58 -9.21 -4.22 2.25
N LYS A 59 -9.68 -3.99 3.47
CA LYS A 59 -9.46 -2.71 4.18
C LYS A 59 -7.99 -2.47 4.49
N ALA A 60 -7.26 -3.50 4.93
CA ALA A 60 -5.83 -3.41 5.20
C ALA A 60 -5.03 -3.08 3.93
N ILE A 61 -5.33 -3.76 2.81
CA ILE A 61 -4.69 -3.49 1.51
C ILE A 61 -4.93 -2.05 1.06
N ASN A 62 -6.16 -1.55 1.16
CA ASN A 62 -6.45 -0.16 0.81
C ASN A 62 -5.64 0.84 1.66
N SER A 63 -5.51 0.59 2.96
CA SER A 63 -4.69 1.44 3.84
C SER A 63 -3.20 1.36 3.50
N ILE A 64 -2.70 0.17 3.15
CA ILE A 64 -1.33 -0.01 2.66
C ILE A 64 -1.09 0.80 1.38
N LEU A 65 -2.00 0.74 0.40
CA LEU A 65 -1.87 1.50 -0.85
C LEU A 65 -1.85 3.01 -0.60
N VAL A 66 -2.73 3.51 0.28
CA VAL A 66 -2.70 4.92 0.71
C VAL A 66 -1.36 5.28 1.37
N SER A 67 -0.80 4.38 2.16
CA SER A 67 0.51 4.59 2.80
C SER A 67 1.66 4.60 1.79
N ILE A 68 1.61 3.74 0.77
CA ILE A 68 2.55 3.72 -0.35
C ILE A 68 2.52 5.07 -1.09
N GLY A 69 1.34 5.54 -1.51
CA GLY A 69 1.22 6.83 -2.18
C GLY A 69 1.77 8.00 -1.36
N ARG A 70 1.46 8.04 -0.06
CA ARG A 70 1.96 9.08 0.86
C ARG A 70 3.46 9.05 1.07
N GLN A 71 4.07 7.88 1.01
CA GLN A 71 5.51 7.70 1.28
C GLN A 71 6.33 7.66 -0.01
N ALA A 72 5.73 7.65 -1.19
CA ALA A 72 6.42 7.48 -2.47
C ALA A 72 7.60 8.46 -2.67
N GLY A 73 7.47 9.71 -2.21
CA GLY A 73 8.55 10.70 -2.27
C GLY A 73 9.79 10.39 -1.41
N THR A 74 9.72 9.37 -0.54
CA THR A 74 10.86 8.87 0.24
C THR A 74 11.61 7.71 -0.43
N TYR A 75 11.10 7.21 -1.55
CA TYR A 75 11.74 6.17 -2.31
C TYR A 75 12.99 6.71 -3.02
N ASP A 76 14.13 6.08 -2.76
CA ASP A 76 15.39 6.34 -3.45
C ASP A 76 15.83 5.10 -4.24
N PRO A 77 15.78 5.13 -5.58
CA PRO A 77 16.16 4.00 -6.42
C PRO A 77 17.66 3.68 -6.39
N GLN A 78 18.51 4.59 -5.91
CA GLN A 78 19.95 4.31 -5.75
C GLN A 78 20.26 3.51 -4.48
N SER A 79 19.41 3.66 -3.46
CA SER A 79 19.62 3.05 -2.14
C SER A 79 18.80 1.77 -1.93
N MET A 80 17.68 1.58 -2.64
CA MET A 80 16.77 0.46 -2.41
C MET A 80 16.00 0.03 -3.66
N ASP A 81 15.83 -1.27 -3.82
CA ASP A 81 14.90 -1.85 -4.80
C ASP A 81 13.44 -1.52 -4.46
N ALA A 82 12.63 -1.26 -5.49
CA ALA A 82 11.22 -0.89 -5.31
C ALA A 82 10.41 -1.97 -4.60
N THR A 83 10.65 -3.25 -4.90
CA THR A 83 9.95 -4.38 -4.26
C THR A 83 10.23 -4.41 -2.76
N GLU A 84 11.50 -4.24 -2.37
CA GLU A 84 11.89 -4.21 -0.96
C GLU A 84 11.34 -2.97 -0.25
N TRP A 85 11.35 -1.81 -0.90
CA TRP A 85 10.76 -0.59 -0.36
C TRP A 85 9.25 -0.74 -0.14
N ILE A 86 8.51 -1.24 -1.13
CA ILE A 86 7.06 -1.52 -1.05
C ILE A 86 6.77 -2.51 0.08
N ARG A 87 7.56 -3.59 0.19
CA ARG A 87 7.40 -4.57 1.27
C ARG A 87 7.55 -3.94 2.64
N ARG A 88 8.54 -3.06 2.82
CA ARG A 88 8.77 -2.36 4.10
C ARG A 88 7.62 -1.42 4.45
N VAL A 89 7.14 -0.63 3.49
CA VAL A 89 6.00 0.28 3.69
C VAL A 89 4.73 -0.52 4.03
N ALA A 90 4.48 -1.61 3.30
CA ALA A 90 3.33 -2.48 3.53
C ALA A 90 3.35 -3.13 4.91
N ASP A 91 4.50 -3.70 5.31
CA ASP A 91 4.65 -4.31 6.64
C ASP A 91 4.54 -3.28 7.77
N ALA A 92 5.14 -2.10 7.60
CA ALA A 92 5.09 -1.04 8.60
C ALA A 92 3.66 -0.53 8.81
N GLU A 93 2.92 -0.28 7.72
CA GLU A 93 1.53 0.17 7.79
C GLU A 93 0.61 -0.91 8.36
N ALA A 94 0.75 -2.17 7.92
CA ALA A 94 -0.05 -3.27 8.44
C ALA A 94 0.16 -3.48 9.95
N ARG A 95 1.42 -3.39 10.40
CA ARG A 95 1.76 -3.43 11.82
C ARG A 95 1.13 -2.28 12.59
N ARG A 96 1.29 -1.04 12.11
CA ARG A 96 0.73 0.17 12.73
C ARG A 96 -0.79 0.06 12.91
N LEU A 97 -1.48 -0.42 11.88
CA LEU A 97 -2.93 -0.64 11.92
C LEU A 97 -3.31 -1.69 12.96
N ARG A 98 -2.54 -2.79 13.05
CA ARG A 98 -2.79 -3.83 14.05
C ARG A 98 -2.61 -3.31 15.47
N GLU A 99 -1.52 -2.60 15.73
CA GLU A 99 -1.23 -1.98 17.03
C GLU A 99 -2.32 -0.97 17.44
N ALA A 100 -2.85 -0.19 16.48
CA ALA A 100 -3.95 0.72 16.71
C ALA A 100 -5.25 0.00 17.11
N LEU A 101 -5.57 -1.13 16.46
CA LEU A 101 -6.73 -1.96 16.82
C LEU A 101 -6.59 -2.59 18.21
N ASP A 102 -5.44 -3.19 18.51
CA ASP A 102 -5.19 -3.84 19.80
C ASP A 102 -5.27 -2.81 20.95
N THR A 103 -4.79 -1.58 20.71
CA THR A 103 -4.92 -0.45 21.65
C THR A 103 -6.38 -0.02 21.84
N ALA A 104 -7.16 0.07 20.76
CA ALA A 104 -8.58 0.45 20.83
C ALA A 104 -9.41 -0.59 21.60
N VAL A 105 -9.18 -1.89 21.35
CA VAL A 105 -9.82 -2.99 22.08
C VAL A 105 -9.49 -2.91 23.56
N SER A 106 -8.21 -2.73 23.90
CA SER A 106 -7.75 -2.62 25.30
C SER A 106 -8.42 -1.46 26.04
N LYS A 107 -8.56 -0.29 25.40
CA LYS A 107 -9.26 0.87 25.98
C LYS A 107 -10.74 0.58 26.21
N SER A 108 -11.42 -0.06 25.25
CA SER A 108 -12.85 -0.40 25.38
C SER A 108 -13.14 -1.38 26.53
N LEU A 109 -12.27 -2.37 26.73
CA LEU A 109 -12.40 -3.35 27.80
C LEU A 109 -12.19 -2.73 29.18
N ARG A 110 -11.24 -1.79 29.31
CA ARG A 110 -11.02 -1.03 30.56
C ARG A 110 -12.24 -0.17 30.90
N ALA A 111 -12.81 0.53 29.91
CA ALA A 111 -14.00 1.35 30.12
C ALA A 111 -15.21 0.53 30.60
N ARG A 112 -15.39 -0.69 30.08
CA ARG A 112 -16.48 -1.60 30.50
C ARG A 112 -16.31 -2.20 31.88
N ARG A 113 -15.08 -2.33 32.39
CA ARG A 113 -14.80 -2.88 33.73
C ARG A 113 -14.88 -1.84 34.85
N ALA A 114 -14.92 -0.56 34.50
CA ALA A 114 -15.03 0.55 35.45
C ALA A 114 -16.48 1.01 35.67
N MET A 115 -17.45 0.38 34.99
CA MET A 115 -18.90 0.48 35.24
C MET A 115 -19.37 -0.76 35.99
#